data_AF-A0AAT9GTP2-F1
#
_entry.id   AF-A0AAT9GTP2-F1
#
_cell.length_a   1.000
_cell.length_b   1.000
_cell.length_c   1.000
_cell.angle_alpha   90.00
_cell.angle_beta   90.00
_cell.angle_gamma   90.00
#
_symmetry.space_group_name_H-M   'P 1'
#
loop_
_entity.id
_entity.type
_entity.pdbx_description
1 polymer ?
#
loop_
_entity_poly.entity_id
_entity_poly.type
_entity_poly.pdbx_seq_one_letter_code
_entity_poly.pdbx_strand_id
1 'polypeptide(L)'
;MVSLFKALMMIGFEHVAPRTLQRGEVTIIVHYKGYDVKWEIFTPFGSATYHSQKAALHGLVLRLAISKEELEYLASLGLEYAKEELENYEKTMKRIEAGGQRAIREYLKSLEGEKRDRNLKSIERQFLRQVIYPELEKILEENGYRCPICGRLMLEVSQFYSHLKTSPIRTLDHKEFLKRIQDNITNSTP
;
A
#
# COMPACT_ATOMS: atom_id res chain seq x y z
N MET A 1 -17.56 25.46 20.76
CA MET A 1 -16.46 25.46 19.77
C MET A 1 -15.64 24.20 19.96
N VAL A 2 -15.50 23.37 18.93
CA VAL A 2 -14.70 22.13 18.98
C VAL A 2 -13.23 22.50 18.79
N SER A 3 -12.32 21.96 19.61
CA SER A 3 -10.88 22.17 19.40
C SER A 3 -10.36 21.30 18.26
N LEU A 4 -9.30 21.72 17.58
CA LEU A 4 -8.65 20.92 16.55
C LEU A 4 -8.35 19.50 17.05
N PHE A 5 -7.88 19.36 18.29
CA PHE A 5 -7.54 18.06 18.87
C PHE A 5 -8.75 17.11 18.89
N LYS A 6 -9.91 17.58 19.34
CA LYS A 6 -11.14 16.78 19.36
C LYS A 6 -11.65 16.51 17.94
N ALA A 7 -11.53 17.49 17.05
CA ALA A 7 -11.99 17.37 15.67
C ALA A 7 -11.16 16.35 14.87
N LEU A 8 -9.84 16.29 15.12
CA LEU A 8 -8.97 15.27 14.53
C LEU A 8 -9.38 13.85 14.96
N MET A 9 -9.81 13.66 16.21
CA MET A 9 -10.33 12.37 16.66
C MET A 9 -11.59 11.96 15.88
N MET A 10 -12.43 12.92 15.50
CA MET A 10 -13.66 12.65 14.73
C MET A 10 -13.39 12.25 13.28
N ILE A 11 -12.20 12.52 12.74
CA ILE A 11 -11.76 12.05 11.42
C ILE A 11 -10.82 10.85 11.50
N GLY A 12 -10.84 10.12 12.63
CA GLY A 12 -10.14 8.83 12.76
C GLY A 12 -8.69 8.91 13.25
N PHE A 13 -8.28 10.01 13.88
CA PHE A 13 -7.05 10.00 14.68
C PHE A 13 -7.32 9.39 16.07
N GLU A 14 -6.52 8.40 16.44
CA GLU A 14 -6.64 7.70 17.72
C GLU A 14 -5.85 8.41 18.82
N HIS A 15 -6.43 8.49 20.02
CA HIS A 15 -5.75 9.05 21.19
C HIS A 15 -4.89 7.98 21.86
N VAL A 16 -3.61 7.94 21.50
CA VAL A 16 -2.67 6.88 21.91
C VAL A 16 -1.90 7.18 23.20
N ALA A 17 -1.75 8.45 23.55
CA ALA A 17 -1.08 8.89 24.77
C ALA A 17 -1.56 10.29 25.18
N PRO A 18 -1.25 10.77 26.40
CA PRO A 18 -1.65 12.11 26.83
C PRO A 18 -1.23 13.18 25.81
N ARG A 19 -2.21 13.89 25.23
CA ARG A 19 -1.99 14.94 24.21
C ARG A 19 -1.32 14.45 22.93
N THR A 20 -1.41 13.17 22.64
CA THR A 20 -0.88 12.56 21.43
C THR A 20 -1.99 11.89 20.64
N LEU A 21 -2.06 12.24 19.37
CA LEU A 21 -2.94 11.60 18.39
C LEU A 21 -2.11 10.86 17.35
N GLN A 22 -2.61 9.72 16.88
CA GLN A 22 -1.95 8.94 15.84
C GLN A 22 -2.96 8.45 14.80
N ARG A 23 -2.55 8.44 13.53
CA ARG A 23 -3.28 7.81 12.43
C ARG A 23 -2.29 7.24 11.43
N GLY A 24 -2.14 5.92 11.43
CA GLY A 24 -1.08 5.25 10.68
C GLY A 24 0.30 5.78 11.10
N GLU A 25 1.06 6.29 10.13
CA GLU A 25 2.40 6.86 10.34
C GLU A 25 2.39 8.35 10.70
N VAL A 26 1.22 8.98 10.80
CA VAL A 26 1.09 10.37 11.24
C VAL A 26 0.94 10.41 12.75
N THR A 27 1.82 11.15 13.42
CA THR A 27 1.74 11.41 14.87
C THR A 27 1.64 12.91 15.13
N ILE A 28 0.73 13.30 16.00
CA ILE A 28 0.50 14.69 16.40
C ILE A 28 0.64 14.78 17.92
N ILE A 29 1.53 15.64 18.40
CA ILE A 29 1.77 15.86 19.83
C ILE A 29 1.46 17.32 20.16
N VAL A 30 0.67 17.54 21.20
CA VAL A 30 0.33 18.88 21.68
C VAL A 30 1.00 19.15 23.02
N HIS A 31 1.94 20.09 23.02
CA HIS A 31 2.63 20.53 24.21
C HIS A 31 2.01 21.82 24.74
N TYR A 32 1.82 21.88 26.06
CA TYR A 32 1.41 23.08 26.78
C TYR A 32 2.56 23.53 27.67
N LYS A 33 3.06 24.74 27.46
CA LYS A 33 4.08 25.35 28.33
C LYS A 33 3.55 26.70 28.83
N GLY A 34 2.85 26.67 29.96
CA GLY A 34 2.09 27.83 30.45
C GLY A 34 0.93 28.15 29.52
N TYR A 35 0.91 29.35 28.95
CA TYR A 35 -0.09 29.79 27.96
C TYR A 35 0.26 29.41 26.52
N ASP A 36 1.49 28.96 26.27
CA ASP A 36 1.93 28.60 24.92
C ASP A 36 1.51 27.18 24.57
N VAL A 37 0.91 27.03 23.38
CA VAL A 37 0.54 25.75 22.79
C VAL A 37 1.42 25.47 21.59
N LYS A 38 2.09 24.32 21.58
CA LYS A 38 2.89 23.85 20.44
C LYS A 38 2.33 22.54 19.90
N TRP A 39 2.25 22.44 18.60
CA TRP A 39 1.78 21.27 17.86
C TRP A 39 2.94 20.70 17.07
N GLU A 40 3.43 19.54 17.47
CA GLU A 40 4.44 18.81 16.72
C GLU A 40 3.74 17.79 15.84
N ILE A 41 3.97 17.87 14.54
CA ILE A 41 3.39 16.98 13.55
C ILE A 41 4.52 16.19 12.93
N PHE A 42 4.42 14.88 13.01
CA PHE A 42 5.34 13.93 12.41
C PHE A 42 4.59 13.17 11.32
N THR A 43 5.15 13.14 10.12
CA THR A 43 4.61 12.40 8.97
C THR A 43 5.75 11.68 8.25
N PRO A 44 5.46 10.72 7.36
CA PRO A 44 6.47 10.10 6.51
C PRO A 44 7.26 11.10 5.65
N PHE A 45 6.65 12.26 5.36
CA PHE A 45 7.25 13.33 4.57
C PHE A 45 8.03 14.35 5.41
N GLY A 46 8.24 14.08 6.70
CA GLY A 46 8.99 14.92 7.63
C GLY A 46 8.14 15.45 8.77
N SER A 47 8.78 16.25 9.63
CA SER A 47 8.17 16.83 10.83
C SER A 47 8.20 18.36 10.82
N ALA A 48 7.30 18.98 11.57
CA ALA A 48 7.35 20.41 11.89
C ALA A 48 6.59 20.73 13.18
N THR A 49 6.93 21.89 13.75
CA THR A 49 6.26 22.46 14.92
C THR A 49 5.44 23.68 14.54
N TYR A 50 4.24 23.79 15.11
CA TYR A 50 3.31 24.88 14.88
C TYR A 50 2.85 25.50 16.20
N HIS A 51 2.58 26.80 16.19
CA HIS A 51 2.25 27.56 17.40
C HIS A 51 0.76 27.95 17.50
N SER A 52 -0.08 27.46 16.59
CA SER A 52 -1.52 27.68 16.61
C SER A 52 -2.27 26.52 15.97
N GLN A 53 -3.56 26.36 16.33
CA GLN A 53 -4.41 25.33 15.73
C GLN A 53 -4.57 25.55 14.22
N LYS A 54 -4.73 26.81 13.79
CA LYS A 54 -4.78 27.19 12.37
C LYS A 54 -3.51 26.75 11.62
N ALA A 55 -2.33 27.07 12.16
CA ALA A 55 -1.07 26.71 11.53
C ALA A 55 -0.82 25.20 11.53
N ALA A 56 -1.23 24.51 12.59
CA ALA A 56 -1.18 23.05 12.67
C ALA A 56 -2.07 22.39 11.61
N LEU A 57 -3.32 22.85 11.43
CA LEU A 57 -4.21 22.34 10.40
C LEU A 57 -3.63 22.54 9.00
N HIS A 58 -3.14 23.75 8.70
CA HIS A 58 -2.43 24.02 7.44
C HIS A 58 -1.24 23.07 7.24
N GLY A 59 -0.45 22.84 8.29
CA GLY A 59 0.67 21.90 8.27
C GLY A 59 0.28 20.45 7.99
N LEU A 60 -0.90 20.02 8.44
CA LEU A 60 -1.47 18.70 8.15
C LEU A 60 -1.90 18.59 6.69
N VAL A 61 -2.54 19.63 6.14
CA VAL A 61 -2.92 19.69 4.72
C VAL A 61 -1.68 19.67 3.82
N LEU A 62 -0.66 20.49 4.12
CA LEU A 62 0.60 20.52 3.38
C LEU A 62 1.32 19.17 3.32
N ARG A 63 1.18 18.36 4.35
CA ARG A 63 1.79 17.02 4.45
C ARG A 63 0.87 15.90 4.01
N LEU A 64 -0.28 16.22 3.41
CA LEU A 64 -1.28 15.26 2.96
C LEU A 64 -1.76 14.33 4.08
N ALA A 65 -1.68 14.82 5.32
CA ALA A 65 -2.14 14.08 6.50
C ALA A 65 -3.65 14.19 6.69
N ILE A 66 -4.32 15.10 5.98
CA ILE A 66 -5.77 15.31 5.97
C ILE A 66 -6.24 15.49 4.53
N SER A 67 -7.34 14.81 4.16
CA SER A 67 -7.95 14.91 2.82
C SER A 67 -8.85 16.14 2.69
N LYS A 68 -9.30 16.44 1.46
CA LYS A 68 -10.25 17.53 1.23
C LYS A 68 -11.59 17.26 1.93
N GLU A 69 -12.09 16.03 1.82
CA GLU A 69 -13.37 15.61 2.43
C GLU A 69 -13.30 15.71 3.96
N GLU A 70 -12.17 15.35 4.55
CA GLU A 70 -11.93 15.51 5.98
C GLU A 70 -11.88 16.99 6.36
N LEU A 71 -11.27 17.85 5.54
CA LEU A 71 -11.24 19.29 5.77
C LEU A 71 -12.65 19.92 5.67
N GLU A 72 -13.47 19.47 4.72
CA GLU A 72 -14.88 19.85 4.59
C GLU A 72 -15.68 19.43 5.83
N TYR A 73 -15.47 18.21 6.32
CA TYR A 73 -16.09 17.75 7.55
C TYR A 73 -15.67 18.62 8.74
N LEU A 74 -14.37 18.91 8.90
CA LEU A 74 -13.89 19.81 9.95
C LEU A 74 -14.53 21.21 9.85
N ALA A 75 -14.65 21.76 8.64
CA ALA A 75 -15.34 23.03 8.41
C ALA A 75 -16.82 22.99 8.84
N SER A 76 -17.50 21.87 8.62
CA SER A 76 -18.89 21.65 9.05
C SER A 76 -19.07 21.63 10.58
N LEU A 77 -18.02 21.27 11.34
CA LEU A 77 -18.00 21.30 12.80
C LEU A 77 -17.87 22.73 13.38
N GLY A 78 -17.83 23.75 12.52
CA GLY A 78 -17.71 25.16 12.92
C GLY A 78 -16.28 25.62 13.16
N LEU A 79 -15.28 24.93 12.60
CA LEU A 79 -13.88 25.35 12.63
C LEU A 79 -13.63 26.39 11.52
N GLU A 80 -13.66 27.68 11.87
CA GLU A 80 -13.53 28.78 10.89
C GLU A 80 -12.23 28.69 10.07
N TYR A 81 -11.11 28.39 10.72
CA TYR A 81 -9.83 28.23 10.02
C TYR A 81 -9.78 26.99 9.11
N ALA A 82 -10.66 26.00 9.28
CA ALA A 82 -10.81 24.90 8.32
C ALA A 82 -11.56 25.37 7.06
N LYS A 83 -12.55 26.26 7.20
CA LYS A 83 -13.21 26.91 6.04
C LYS A 83 -12.23 27.75 5.24
N GLU A 84 -11.43 28.58 5.92
CA GLU A 84 -10.39 29.38 5.27
C GLU A 84 -9.36 28.50 4.54
N GLU A 85 -8.95 27.39 5.14
CA GLU A 85 -8.02 26.45 4.50
C GLU A 85 -8.67 25.76 3.28
N LEU A 86 -9.96 25.46 3.34
CA LEU A 86 -10.72 24.87 2.23
C LEU A 86 -10.80 25.83 1.03
N GLU A 87 -11.06 27.11 1.26
CA GLU A 87 -11.05 28.14 0.21
C GLU A 87 -9.67 28.28 -0.45
N ASN A 88 -8.61 28.06 0.32
CA ASN A 88 -7.23 28.12 -0.17
C ASN A 88 -6.70 26.76 -0.65
N TYR A 89 -7.49 25.69 -0.55
CA TYR A 89 -7.03 24.31 -0.76
C TYR A 89 -6.39 24.13 -2.13
N GLU A 90 -7.04 24.60 -3.20
CA GLU A 90 -6.49 24.48 -4.56
C GLU A 90 -5.16 25.23 -4.73
N LYS A 91 -5.01 26.41 -4.11
CA LYS A 91 -3.76 27.18 -4.12
C LYS A 91 -2.68 26.46 -3.32
N THR A 92 -3.03 25.91 -2.17
CA THR A 92 -2.15 25.09 -1.34
C THR A 92 -1.68 23.87 -2.13
N MET A 93 -2.57 23.12 -2.76
CA MET A 93 -2.21 21.97 -3.60
C MET A 93 -1.31 22.35 -4.78
N LYS A 94 -1.60 23.45 -5.48
CA LYS A 94 -0.73 23.97 -6.56
C LYS A 94 0.68 24.34 -6.06
N ARG A 95 0.82 24.85 -4.83
CA ARG A 95 2.14 25.10 -4.22
C ARG A 95 2.88 23.81 -3.87
N ILE A 96 2.17 22.81 -3.34
CA ILE A 96 2.76 21.50 -3.06
C ILE A 96 3.20 20.85 -4.40
N GLU A 97 2.39 20.97 -5.45
CA GLU A 97 2.72 20.55 -6.83
C GLU A 97 3.97 21.23 -7.38
N ALA A 98 4.08 22.55 -7.24
CA ALA A 98 5.21 23.34 -7.73
C ALA A 98 6.51 23.12 -6.93
N GLY A 99 6.42 22.69 -5.67
CA GLY A 99 7.56 22.66 -4.73
C GLY A 99 8.34 21.35 -4.62
N GLY A 100 7.79 20.19 -5.02
CA GLY A 100 8.52 18.92 -4.80
C GLY A 100 7.70 17.62 -4.91
N GLN A 101 6.58 17.61 -5.62
CA GLN A 101 5.66 16.47 -5.62
C GLN A 101 6.02 15.30 -6.53
N ARG A 102 6.95 15.45 -7.47
CA ARG A 102 7.32 14.35 -8.38
C ARG A 102 7.89 13.15 -7.60
N ALA A 103 8.76 13.43 -6.63
CA ALA A 103 9.37 12.40 -5.77
C ALA A 103 8.33 11.74 -4.84
N ILE A 104 7.39 12.51 -4.27
CA ILE A 104 6.32 11.99 -3.41
C ILE A 104 5.34 11.13 -4.22
N ARG A 105 4.97 11.57 -5.44
CA ARG A 105 4.08 10.83 -6.34
C ARG A 105 4.73 9.55 -6.88
N GLU A 106 6.04 9.57 -7.15
CA GLU A 106 6.82 8.38 -7.52
C GLU A 106 6.95 7.38 -6.36
N TYR A 107 7.14 7.86 -5.13
CA TYR A 107 7.14 7.04 -3.91
C TYR A 107 5.75 6.44 -3.60
N LEU A 108 4.67 7.21 -3.76
CA LEU A 108 3.30 6.69 -3.60
C LEU A 108 2.97 5.64 -4.68
N LYS A 109 3.40 5.84 -5.93
CA LYS A 109 3.30 4.83 -6.99
C LYS A 109 4.11 3.55 -6.67
N SER A 110 5.29 3.67 -6.07
CA SER A 110 6.08 2.49 -5.71
C SER A 110 5.44 1.70 -4.56
N LEU A 111 4.84 2.39 -3.58
CA LEU A 111 4.07 1.76 -2.48
C LEU A 111 2.79 1.05 -2.99
N GLU A 112 2.06 1.66 -3.92
CA GLU A 112 0.91 1.02 -4.58
C GLU A 112 1.32 -0.20 -5.41
N GLY A 113 2.47 -0.14 -6.09
CA GLY A 113 3.07 -1.27 -6.81
C GLY A 113 3.42 -2.43 -5.89
N GLU A 114 4.07 -2.17 -4.76
CA GLU A 114 4.48 -3.22 -3.81
C GLU A 114 3.32 -3.93 -3.11
N LYS A 115 2.26 -3.20 -2.72
CA LYS A 115 1.06 -3.81 -2.10
C LYS A 115 0.28 -4.65 -3.10
N ARG A 116 0.18 -4.20 -4.35
CA ARG A 116 -0.52 -4.92 -5.43
C ARG A 116 0.27 -6.18 -5.85
N ASP A 117 1.59 -6.08 -5.93
CA ASP A 117 2.47 -7.19 -6.31
C ASP A 117 2.58 -8.27 -5.22
N ARG A 118 2.60 -7.89 -3.93
CA ARG A 118 2.54 -8.86 -2.82
C ARG A 118 1.22 -9.64 -2.79
N ASN A 119 0.10 -8.97 -3.05
CA ASN A 119 -1.22 -9.60 -3.05
C ASN A 119 -1.41 -10.49 -4.29
N LEU A 120 -1.00 -10.02 -5.47
CA LEU A 120 -1.01 -10.82 -6.71
C LEU A 120 -0.10 -12.04 -6.62
N LYS A 121 1.13 -11.92 -6.10
CA LYS A 121 2.02 -13.07 -5.87
C LYS A 121 1.49 -14.05 -4.82
N SER A 122 0.68 -13.59 -3.88
CA SER A 122 0.01 -14.46 -2.90
C SER A 122 -1.13 -15.23 -3.56
N ILE A 123 -1.96 -14.54 -4.34
CA ILE A 123 -3.07 -15.12 -5.11
C ILE A 123 -2.54 -16.11 -6.16
N GLU A 124 -1.50 -15.74 -6.91
CA GLU A 124 -0.84 -16.62 -7.89
C GLU A 124 -0.27 -17.87 -7.20
N ARG A 125 0.40 -17.72 -6.05
CA ARG A 125 0.91 -18.88 -5.29
C ARG A 125 -0.22 -19.79 -4.79
N GLN A 126 -1.33 -19.22 -4.31
CA GLN A 126 -2.48 -20.01 -3.86
C GLN A 126 -3.14 -20.73 -5.04
N PHE A 127 -3.31 -20.05 -6.17
CA PHE A 127 -3.82 -20.65 -7.41
C PHE A 127 -2.93 -21.80 -7.88
N LEU A 128 -1.62 -21.58 -7.98
CA LEU A 128 -0.67 -22.63 -8.39
C LEU A 128 -0.77 -23.87 -7.49
N ARG A 129 -0.85 -23.69 -6.17
CA ARG A 129 -0.97 -24.80 -5.21
C ARG A 129 -2.29 -25.56 -5.31
N GLN A 130 -3.39 -24.86 -5.57
CA GLN A 130 -4.73 -25.47 -5.58
C GLN A 130 -5.10 -26.07 -6.93
N VAL A 131 -4.56 -25.53 -8.01
CA VAL A 131 -5.06 -25.78 -9.37
C VAL A 131 -4.00 -26.48 -10.24
N ILE A 132 -2.75 -26.01 -10.21
CA ILE A 132 -1.69 -26.53 -11.10
C ILE A 132 -0.88 -27.66 -10.47
N TYR A 133 -0.54 -27.55 -9.18
CA TYR A 133 0.30 -28.53 -8.49
C TYR A 133 -0.31 -29.93 -8.39
N PRO A 134 -1.62 -30.11 -8.10
CA PRO A 134 -2.20 -31.44 -8.03
C PRO A 134 -2.05 -32.22 -9.34
N GLU A 135 -2.12 -31.54 -10.49
CA GLU A 135 -1.98 -32.17 -11.80
C GLU A 135 -0.51 -32.48 -12.13
N LEU A 136 0.40 -31.57 -11.79
CA LEU A 136 1.84 -31.82 -11.93
C LEU A 136 2.33 -32.94 -11.02
N GLU A 137 1.74 -33.09 -9.83
CA GLU A 137 2.06 -34.14 -8.88
C GLU A 137 1.67 -35.52 -9.44
N LYS A 138 0.46 -35.67 -9.99
CA LYS A 138 0.06 -36.91 -10.70
C LYS A 138 1.04 -37.26 -11.82
N ILE A 139 1.36 -36.29 -12.69
CA ILE A 139 2.29 -36.51 -13.80
C ILE A 139 3.66 -36.93 -13.29
N LEU A 140 4.12 -36.32 -12.19
CA LEU A 140 5.43 -36.62 -11.60
C LEU A 140 5.44 -38.04 -10.99
N GLU A 141 4.38 -38.45 -10.29
CA GLU A 141 4.20 -39.79 -9.73
C GLU A 141 4.14 -40.86 -10.83
N GLU A 142 3.34 -40.63 -11.87
CA GLU A 142 3.20 -41.53 -13.03
C GLU A 142 4.53 -41.71 -13.79
N ASN A 143 5.39 -40.69 -13.80
CA ASN A 143 6.71 -40.72 -14.44
C ASN A 143 7.85 -41.11 -13.48
N GLY A 144 7.54 -41.68 -12.30
CA GLY A 144 8.56 -42.15 -11.35
C GLY A 144 9.47 -41.04 -10.83
N TYR A 145 8.88 -39.87 -10.57
CA TYR A 145 9.55 -38.66 -10.07
C TYR A 145 10.59 -38.07 -11.03
N ARG A 146 10.41 -38.28 -12.34
CA ARG A 146 11.29 -37.73 -13.39
C ARG A 146 10.53 -36.81 -14.33
N CYS A 147 11.20 -35.76 -14.79
CA CYS A 147 10.67 -34.90 -15.84
C CYS A 147 10.46 -35.72 -17.13
N PRO A 148 9.25 -35.72 -17.71
CA PRO A 148 8.96 -36.49 -18.93
C PRO A 148 9.69 -35.97 -20.17
N ILE A 149 10.24 -34.75 -20.12
CA ILE A 149 10.87 -34.08 -21.27
C ILE A 149 12.39 -34.30 -21.30
N CYS A 150 13.04 -34.28 -20.13
CA CYS A 150 14.49 -34.36 -20.02
C CYS A 150 15.01 -35.43 -19.05
N GLY A 151 14.13 -36.18 -18.38
CA GLY A 151 14.49 -37.30 -17.50
C GLY A 151 15.07 -36.91 -16.14
N ARG A 152 15.15 -35.61 -15.83
CA ARG A 152 15.70 -35.10 -14.56
C ARG A 152 14.83 -35.54 -13.37
N LEU A 153 15.45 -36.12 -12.35
CA LEU A 153 14.79 -36.51 -11.10
C LEU A 153 14.38 -35.27 -10.28
N MET A 154 13.16 -35.25 -9.76
CA MET A 154 12.62 -34.19 -8.91
C MET A 154 11.75 -34.79 -7.80
N LEU A 155 12.07 -34.43 -6.56
CA LEU A 155 11.43 -35.00 -5.36
C LEU A 155 10.18 -34.23 -4.92
N GLU A 156 9.99 -33.02 -5.44
CA GLU A 156 8.89 -32.14 -5.07
C GLU A 156 8.24 -31.50 -6.29
N VAL A 157 6.91 -31.35 -6.25
CA VAL A 157 6.14 -30.73 -7.33
C VAL A 157 6.51 -29.24 -7.55
N SER A 158 6.90 -28.53 -6.48
CA SER A 158 7.39 -27.15 -6.55
C SER A 158 8.67 -27.04 -7.39
N GLN A 159 9.57 -28.02 -7.22
CA GLN A 159 10.81 -28.14 -7.99
C GLN A 159 10.49 -28.48 -9.44
N PHE A 160 9.51 -29.37 -9.66
CA PHE A 160 9.04 -29.71 -11.00
C PHE A 160 8.47 -28.51 -11.76
N TYR A 161 7.57 -27.75 -11.13
CA TYR A 161 7.03 -26.52 -11.71
C TYR A 161 8.13 -25.49 -12.03
N SER A 162 9.06 -25.26 -11.10
CA SER A 162 10.18 -24.34 -11.30
C SER A 162 11.09 -24.78 -12.45
N HIS A 163 11.36 -26.09 -12.53
CA HIS A 163 12.14 -26.68 -13.61
C HIS A 163 11.48 -26.50 -14.97
N LEU A 164 10.18 -26.77 -15.11
CA LEU A 164 9.46 -26.56 -16.37
C LEU A 164 9.55 -25.09 -16.84
N LYS A 165 9.55 -24.14 -15.91
CA LYS A 165 9.60 -22.69 -16.22
C LYS A 165 11.00 -22.21 -16.60
N THR A 166 12.04 -22.76 -15.96
CA THR A 166 13.40 -22.18 -16.00
C THR A 166 14.47 -23.10 -16.56
N SER A 167 14.13 -24.32 -16.98
CA SER A 167 15.11 -25.28 -17.51
C SER A 167 15.86 -24.71 -18.73
N PRO A 168 17.21 -24.68 -18.69
CA PRO A 168 18.03 -24.29 -19.84
C PRO A 168 18.10 -25.41 -20.89
N ILE A 169 17.65 -26.61 -20.57
CA ILE A 169 17.65 -27.78 -21.47
C ILE A 169 16.25 -27.94 -22.05
N ARG A 170 16.14 -28.03 -23.39
CA ARG A 170 14.86 -28.19 -24.12
C ARG A 170 13.80 -27.17 -23.69
N THR A 171 14.19 -25.90 -23.57
CA THR A 171 13.38 -24.84 -22.97
C THR A 171 12.03 -24.63 -23.67
N LEU A 172 11.97 -24.78 -25.00
CA LEU A 172 10.73 -24.66 -25.77
C LEU A 172 9.75 -25.78 -25.39
N ASP A 173 10.21 -27.04 -25.40
CA ASP A 173 9.40 -28.20 -25.04
C ASP A 173 8.84 -28.11 -23.62
N HIS A 174 9.65 -27.64 -22.65
CA HIS A 174 9.21 -27.45 -21.26
C HIS A 174 8.13 -26.36 -21.13
N LYS A 175 8.28 -25.26 -21.87
CA LYS A 175 7.28 -24.18 -21.90
C LYS A 175 5.99 -24.61 -22.58
N GLU A 176 6.07 -25.31 -23.71
CA GLU A 176 4.90 -25.84 -24.40
C GLU A 176 4.15 -26.87 -23.56
N PHE A 177 4.88 -27.77 -22.90
CA PHE A 177 4.30 -28.75 -22.00
C PHE A 177 3.55 -28.10 -20.84
N LEU A 178 4.18 -27.14 -20.16
CA LEU A 178 3.54 -26.41 -19.06
C LEU A 178 2.32 -25.63 -19.54
N LYS A 179 2.39 -25.03 -20.74
CA LYS A 179 1.27 -24.30 -21.34
C LYS A 179 0.08 -25.23 -21.62
N ARG A 180 0.31 -26.42 -22.20
CA ARG A 180 -0.76 -27.41 -22.44
C ARG A 180 -1.47 -27.83 -21.16
N ILE A 181 -0.71 -28.05 -20.08
CA ILE A 181 -1.29 -28.38 -18.77
C ILE A 181 -2.16 -27.23 -18.27
N GLN A 182 -1.67 -25.99 -18.35
CA GLN A 182 -2.43 -24.81 -17.94
C GLN A 182 -3.71 -24.65 -18.78
N ASP A 183 -3.61 -24.74 -20.11
CA ASP A 183 -4.75 -24.59 -21.03
C ASP A 183 -5.82 -25.67 -20.78
N ASN A 184 -5.42 -26.91 -20.50
CA ASN A 184 -6.32 -28.02 -20.13
C ASN A 184 -7.05 -27.77 -18.80
N ILE A 185 -6.37 -27.19 -17.81
CA ILE A 185 -6.95 -26.95 -16.49
C ILE A 185 -7.87 -25.72 -16.50
N THR A 186 -7.54 -24.69 -17.28
CA THR A 186 -8.32 -23.45 -17.35
C THR A 186 -9.39 -23.46 -18.44
N ASN A 187 -9.59 -24.59 -19.14
CA ASN A 187 -10.49 -24.72 -20.30
C ASN A 187 -10.33 -23.55 -21.30
N SER A 188 -9.10 -23.07 -21.49
CA SER A 188 -8.83 -21.82 -22.23
C SER A 188 -8.66 -22.02 -23.74
N THR A 189 -8.96 -23.22 -24.23
CA THR A 189 -9.12 -23.54 -25.66
C THR A 189 -10.51 -24.14 -25.87
N PRO A 190 -11.24 -23.73 -26.93
CA PRO A 190 -12.63 -24.10 -27.18
C PRO A 190 -12.81 -25.59 -27.50
#